data_AF-A0A1I1TYR7-F1
#
_entry.id   AF-A0A1I1TYR7-F1
#
_cell.length_a   1.000
_cell.length_b   1.000
_cell.length_c   1.000
_cell.angle_alpha   90.00
_cell.angle_beta   90.00
_cell.angle_gamma   90.00
#
_symmetry.space_group_name_H-M   'P 1'
#
loop_
_entity.id
_entity.type
_entity.pdbx_description
1 polymer ?
#
loop_
_entity_poly.entity_id
_entity_poly.type
_entity_poly.pdbx_seq_one_letter_code
_entity_poly.pdbx_strand_id
1 'polypeptide(L)' 'MSLYRHTGVSVESYVEMARGVAVRCEVDRLNEQANLAFGSSESFVLSLDRDALEQLVSLGSRAIAELDVEGEPLTVM' A
#
# COMPACT_ATOMS: atom_id res chain seq x y z
N MET A 1 -0.36 -17.09 -3.86
CA MET A 1 -0.14 -17.09 -5.32
C MET A 1 1.07 -16.22 -5.61
N SER A 2 2.21 -16.84 -5.94
CA SER A 2 3.31 -16.12 -6.55
C SER A 2 2.91 -15.81 -7.99
N LEU A 3 2.98 -14.53 -8.38
CA LEU A 3 2.96 -14.16 -9.78
C LEU A 3 4.25 -14.71 -10.41
N TYR A 4 4.08 -15.86 -11.06
CA TYR A 4 4.97 -16.55 -11.99
C TYR A 4 6.31 -15.85 -12.28
N ARG A 5 7.44 -16.47 -11.89
CA ARG A 5 8.74 -16.20 -12.52
C ARG A 5 8.96 -17.22 -13.63
N HIS A 6 8.66 -16.82 -14.86
CA HIS A 6 9.11 -17.49 -16.08
C HIS A 6 10.14 -16.58 -16.75
N THR A 7 11.29 -17.09 -17.16
CA THR A 7 12.30 -16.31 -17.87
C THR A 7 11.68 -15.68 -19.12
N GLY A 8 11.60 -14.34 -19.17
CA GLY A 8 10.99 -13.58 -20.26
C GLY A 8 9.58 -13.03 -19.99
N VAL A 9 8.97 -13.29 -18.83
CA VAL A 9 7.66 -12.72 -18.43
C VAL A 9 7.84 -11.86 -17.18
N SER A 10 7.55 -10.56 -17.31
CA SER A 10 7.35 -9.66 -16.17
C SER A 10 5.86 -9.58 -15.88
N VAL A 11 5.46 -9.75 -14.62
CA VAL A 11 4.09 -9.46 -14.20
C VAL A 11 4.09 -8.16 -13.41
N GLU A 12 3.61 -7.11 -14.04
CA GLU A 12 3.33 -5.84 -13.40
C GLU A 12 1.83 -5.78 -13.13
N SER A 13 1.44 -5.95 -11.86
CA SER A 13 0.05 -5.74 -11.44
C SER A 13 -0.06 -4.34 -10.86
N TYR A 14 -0.69 -3.43 -11.62
CA TYR A 14 -1.09 -2.12 -11.12
C TYR A 14 -2.43 -2.23 -10.40
N VAL A 15 -2.50 -1.74 -9.16
CA VAL A 15 -3.74 -1.68 -8.39
C VAL A 15 -4.12 -0.22 -8.20
N GLU A 16 -5.25 0.17 -8.79
CA GLU A 16 -5.89 1.45 -8.52
C GLU A 16 -7.00 1.28 -7.49
N MET A 17 -6.95 2.06 -6.41
CA MET A 17 -7.99 2.05 -5.37
C MET A 17 -8.88 3.29 -5.53
N ALA A 18 -10.15 3.07 -5.89
CA ALA A 18 -11.13 4.13 -5.85
C ALA A 18 -11.37 4.60 -4.41
N ARG A 19 -11.82 5.85 -4.25
CA ARG A 19 -12.21 6.39 -2.94
C ARG A 19 -13.31 5.54 -2.31
N GLY A 20 -13.14 5.17 -1.04
CA GLY A 20 -14.14 4.42 -0.27
C GLY A 20 -14.06 2.90 -0.44
N VAL A 21 -13.04 2.37 -1.12
CA VAL A 21 -12.75 0.92 -1.11
C VAL A 21 -12.56 0.44 0.33
N ALA A 22 -13.19 -0.68 0.67
CA ALA A 22 -13.04 -1.31 1.98
C ALA A 22 -11.60 -1.80 2.18
N VAL A 23 -11.05 -1.55 3.36
CA VAL A 23 -9.71 -1.97 3.78
C VAL A 23 -9.79 -2.66 5.13
N ARG A 24 -8.98 -3.71 5.32
CA ARG A 24 -8.91 -4.50 6.56
C ARG A 24 -7.47 -4.82 6.89
N CYS A 25 -7.16 -4.88 8.18
CA CYS A 25 -5.85 -5.29 8.68
C CYS A 25 -6.01 -6.47 9.63
N GLU A 26 -5.24 -7.53 9.39
CA GLU A 26 -5.05 -8.63 10.32
C GLU A 26 -3.58 -8.70 10.75
N VAL A 27 -3.33 -8.93 12.04
CA VAL A 27 -1.97 -9.03 12.58
C VAL A 27 -1.74 -10.46 13.07
N ASP A 28 -0.78 -11.13 12.44
CA ASP A 28 -0.24 -12.40 12.91
C ASP A 28 0.98 -12.13 13.80
N ARG A 29 0.75 -12.20 15.12
CA ARG A 29 1.81 -11.99 16.11
C ARG A 29 2.81 -13.14 16.19
N LEU A 30 2.43 -14.35 15.75
CA LEU A 30 3.32 -15.51 15.81
C LEU A 30 4.40 -15.41 14.72
N ASN A 31 4.00 -14.96 13.53
CA ASN A 31 4.89 -14.80 12.39
C ASN A 31 5.41 -13.36 12.22
N GLU A 32 5.06 -12.46 13.14
CA GLU A 32 5.38 -11.03 13.10
C GLU A 32 5.01 -10.35 11.77
N GLN A 33 3.81 -10.67 11.28
CA GLN A 33 3.31 -10.20 9.98
C GLN A 33 2.00 -9.44 10.12
N ALA A 34 1.79 -8.53 9.18
CA ALA A 34 0.52 -7.83 8.95
C ALA A 34 -0.01 -8.16 7.55
N ASN A 35 -1.29 -8.51 7.47
CA ASN A 35 -2.01 -8.70 6.22
C ASN A 35 -2.94 -7.51 6.01
N LEU A 36 -2.66 -6.72 4.98
CA LEU A 36 -3.48 -5.58 4.56
C LEU A 36 -4.36 -6.04 3.39
N ALA A 37 -5.65 -6.22 3.63
CA ALA A 37 -6.62 -6.63 2.62
C ALA A 37 -7.42 -5.43 2.11
N PHE A 38 -7.68 -5.36 0.80
CA PHE A 38 -8.48 -4.30 0.19
C PHE A 38 -9.26 -4.78 -1.04
N GLY A 39 -10.28 -4.02 -1.42
CA GLY A 39 -11.21 -4.35 -2.51
C GLY A 39 -12.46 -5.09 -2.03
N SER A 40 -13.41 -5.32 -2.94
CA SER A 40 -14.59 -6.14 -2.64
C SER A 40 -14.15 -7.57 -2.31
N SER A 41 -14.69 -8.14 -1.24
CA SER A 41 -14.41 -9.53 -0.83
C SER A 41 -12.92 -9.86 -0.64
N GLU A 42 -12.09 -8.88 -0.27
CA GLU A 42 -10.65 -9.10 0.00
C GLU A 42 -9.88 -9.64 -1.22
N SER A 43 -10.27 -9.18 -2.41
CA SER A 43 -9.67 -9.61 -3.69
C SER A 43 -8.16 -9.37 -3.77
N PHE A 44 -7.62 -8.49 -2.91
CA PHE A 44 -6.20 -8.18 -2.84
C PHE A 44 -5.74 -8.22 -1.39
N VAL A 45 -4.63 -8.91 -1.14
CA VAL A 45 -4.00 -9.01 0.18
C VAL A 45 -2.51 -8.75 0.01
N LEU A 46 -1.99 -7.80 0.79
CA LEU A 46 -0.56 -7.52 0.91
C LEU A 46 -0.08 -8.01 2.29
N SER A 47 0.75 -9.04 2.29
CA SER A 47 1.38 -9.59 3.49
C SER A 47 2.78 -9.01 3.67
N LEU A 48 3.04 -8.42 4.83
CA LEU A 48 4.28 -7.72 5.16
C LEU A 48 4.78 -8.19 6.51
N ASP A 49 6.08 -8.39 6.66
CA ASP A 49 6.70 -8.45 7.98
C ASP A 49 6.77 -7.06 8.61
N ARG A 50 7.26 -6.99 9.86
CA ARG A 50 7.43 -5.74 10.60
C ARG A 50 8.26 -4.71 9.84
N ASP A 51 9.43 -5.09 9.35
CA ASP A 51 10.39 -4.15 8.76
C ASP A 51 9.85 -3.58 7.44
N ALA A 52 9.25 -4.43 6.60
CA ALA A 52 8.62 -4.00 5.36
C ALA A 52 7.40 -3.11 5.62
N LEU A 53 6.61 -3.40 6.66
CA LEU A 53 5.49 -2.56 7.05
C LEU A 53 5.96 -1.18 7.52
N GLU A 54 7.00 -1.10 8.34
CA GLU A 54 7.57 0.17 8.80
C GLU A 54 8.07 1.03 7.64
N GLN A 55 8.74 0.42 6.66
CA GLN A 55 9.18 1.12 5.44
C GLN A 55 7.99 1.63 4.62
N LEU A 56 6.94 0.81 4.45
CA LEU A 56 5.74 1.20 3.71
C LEU A 56 5.00 2.35 4.39
N VAL A 57 4.87 2.31 5.72
CA VAL A 57 4.26 3.40 6.50
C VAL A 57 5.08 4.68 6.37
N SER A 58 6.42 4.59 6.45
CA SER A 58 7.30 5.75 6.28
C SER A 58 7.13 6.39 4.90
N LEU A 59 7.16 5.57 3.84
CA LEU A 59 6.97 6.03 2.46
C LEU A 59 5.58 6.67 2.25
N GLY A 60 4.53 6.00 2.73
CA GLY A 60 3.15 6.51 2.62
C GLY A 60 2.96 7.83 3.37
N SER A 61 3.51 7.93 4.58
CA SER A 61 3.45 9.17 5.39
C SER A 61 4.13 10.33 4.68
N ARG A 62 5.29 10.08 4.07
CA ARG A 62 6.00 11.09 3.27
C ARG A 62 5.19 11.52 2.05
N ALA A 63 4.60 10.58 1.31
CA ALA A 63 3.78 10.90 0.15
C ALA A 63 2.54 11.73 0.51
N ILE A 64 1.89 11.44 1.64
CA ILE A 64 0.78 12.25 2.16
C ILE A 64 1.26 13.68 2.46
N ALA A 65 2.38 13.81 3.15
CA ALA A 65 2.94 15.13 3.46
C ALA A 65 3.27 15.94 2.19
N GLU A 66 3.79 15.31 1.14
CA GLU A 66 4.05 15.97 -0.14
C GLU A 66 2.75 16.43 -0.85
N LEU A 67 1.68 15.62 -0.80
CA LEU A 67 0.37 16.00 -1.35
C LEU A 67 -0.28 17.17 -0.60
N ASP A 68 -0.07 17.26 0.71
CA ASP A 68 -0.63 18.34 1.53
C ASP A 68 0.09 19.70 1.31
N VAL A 69 1.31 19.70 0.75
CA VAL A 69 2.10 20.92 0.48
C VAL A 69 1.58 21.72 -0.73
N GLU A 70 0.83 21.11 -1.66
CA GLU A 70 0.23 21.82 -2.81
C GLU A 70 -0.97 22.73 -2.44
N GLY A 71 -1.25 22.91 -1.14
CA GLY A 71 -2.37 23.71 -0.63
C GLY A 71 -2.05 25.15 -0.19
N GLU A 72 -0.80 25.61 -0.22
CA GLU A 72 -0.49 27.01 0.09
C GLU A 72 -0.74 27.90 -1.15
N PRO A 73 -1.79 28.73 -1.18
CA PRO A 73 -1.94 29.68 -2.27
C PRO A 73 -0.77 30.65 -2.20
N LEU A 74 -0.04 30.77 -3.31
CA LEU A 74 0.89 31.87 -3.56
C LEU A 74 0.14 33.19 -3.43
N THR A 75 0.01 33.69 -2.21
CA THR A 75 -0.37 35.07 -1.95
C THR A 75 0.87 35.89 -2.26
N VAL A 76 1.01 36.26 -3.53
CA VAL A 76 1.95 37.28 -3.97
C VAL A 76 1.55 38.57 -3.24
N MET A 77 2.38 38.97 -2.28
CA MET A 77 2.46 40.35 -1.80
C MET A 77 3.64 41.06 -2.46
#